data_AF-A0A9E2JS67-F1
#
_entry.id   AF-A0A9E2JS67-F1
#
_cell.length_a   1.000
_cell.length_b   1.000
_cell.length_c   1.000
_cell.angle_alpha   90.00
_cell.angle_beta   90.00
_cell.angle_gamma   90.00
#
_symmetry.space_group_name_H-M   'P 1'
#
loop_
_entity.id
_entity.type
_entity.pdbx_description
1 polymer ?
#
loop_
_entity_poly.entity_id
_entity_poly.type
_entity_poly.pdbx_seq_one_letter_code
_entity_poly.pdbx_strand_id
1 'polypeptide(L)'
;MDELSKSITFRVSQLEKETLDDIARRARRPLAELLREALGMVTSGHRSSVPIAPPELLRAVARIEADMDEVTRVLRRAKVDDGFLDHLAIVSLLVSIDQKLGKLAHSHWSWR
;
A
#
# COMPACT_ATOMS: atom_id res chain seq x y z
N MET A 1 -7.70 -23.93 21.62
CA MET A 1 -6.64 -23.64 20.64
C MET A 1 -5.60 -24.72 20.82
N ASP A 2 -5.28 -25.49 19.79
CA ASP A 2 -4.18 -26.46 19.89
C ASP A 2 -2.87 -25.72 20.15
N GLU A 3 -2.20 -26.11 21.24
CA GLU A 3 -0.91 -25.56 21.63
C GLU A 3 0.17 -26.09 20.69
N LEU A 4 0.97 -25.19 20.11
CA LEU A 4 1.98 -25.57 19.11
C LEU A 4 3.13 -26.33 19.78
N SER A 5 3.16 -27.65 19.58
CA SER A 5 4.09 -28.55 20.26
C SER A 5 5.37 -28.89 19.48
N LYS A 6 5.47 -28.49 18.21
CA LYS A 6 6.60 -28.82 17.32
C LYS A 6 7.21 -27.58 16.69
N SER A 7 8.54 -27.57 16.58
CA SER A 7 9.33 -26.48 15.97
C SER A 7 10.03 -26.95 14.69
N ILE A 8 10.13 -26.06 13.70
CA ILE A 8 10.83 -26.27 12.43
C ILE A 8 11.90 -25.19 12.28
N THR A 9 13.14 -25.59 12.02
CA THR A 9 14.28 -24.67 11.88
C THR A 9 14.70 -24.59 10.41
N PHE A 10 14.74 -23.37 9.87
CA PHE A 10 15.26 -23.10 8.52
C PHE A 10 16.68 -22.54 8.60
N ARG A 11 17.54 -22.96 7.67
CA ARG A 11 18.81 -22.26 7.44
C ARG A 11 18.56 -21.18 6.40
N VAL A 12 18.88 -19.94 6.78
CA VAL A 12 18.76 -18.76 5.93
C VAL A 12 20.07 -17.99 6.01
N SER A 13 20.39 -17.26 4.96
CA SER A 13 21.45 -16.26 4.97
C SER A 13 21.08 -15.09 5.90
N GLN A 14 22.06 -14.27 6.24
CA GLN A 14 21.83 -13.08 7.07
C GLN A 14 20.87 -12.09 6.40
N LEU A 15 21.03 -11.86 5.10
CA LEU A 15 20.17 -10.96 4.32
C LEU A 15 18.72 -11.46 4.29
N GLU A 16 18.51 -12.77 4.12
CA GLU A 16 17.18 -13.36 4.15
C GLU A 16 16.53 -13.23 5.53
N LYS A 17 17.30 -13.41 6.61
CA LYS A 17 16.81 -13.19 7.98
C LYS A 17 16.37 -11.75 8.19
N GLU A 18 17.20 -10.77 7.83
CA GLU A 18 16.86 -9.35 7.95
C GLU A 18 15.60 -9.00 7.15
N THR A 19 15.46 -9.58 5.96
CA THR A 19 14.27 -9.42 5.11
C THR A 19 13.01 -10.02 5.77
N LEU A 20 13.11 -11.21 6.35
CA LEU A 20 12.00 -11.86 7.07
C LEU A 20 11.58 -11.07 8.31
N ASP A 21 12.53 -10.55 9.07
CA ASP A 21 12.28 -9.69 10.24
C ASP A 21 11.60 -8.37 9.80
N ASP A 22 12.03 -7.80 8.68
CA ASP A 22 11.38 -6.64 8.06
C ASP A 22 9.93 -6.90 7.67
N ILE A 23 9.66 -8.03 7.02
CA ILE A 23 8.31 -8.43 6.63
C ILE A 23 7.43 -8.59 7.87
N ALA A 24 7.92 -9.27 8.91
CA ALA A 24 7.21 -9.44 10.17
C ALA A 24 6.91 -8.11 10.86
N ARG A 25 7.88 -7.19 10.90
CA ARG A 25 7.71 -5.84 11.45
C ARG A 25 6.65 -5.04 10.70
N ARG A 26 6.70 -5.03 9.35
CA ARG A 26 5.72 -4.30 8.52
C ARG A 26 4.31 -4.87 8.69
N ALA A 27 4.18 -6.18 8.76
CA ALA A 27 2.90 -6.86 8.96
C ALA A 27 2.39 -6.79 10.42
N ARG A 28 3.23 -6.35 11.37
CA ARG A 28 2.96 -6.35 12.82
C ARG A 28 2.52 -7.72 13.36
N ARG A 29 3.08 -8.79 12.81
CA ARG A 29 2.69 -10.16 13.13
C ARG A 29 3.91 -11.00 13.46
N PRO A 30 3.79 -12.02 14.32
CA PRO A 30 4.86 -12.97 14.54
C PRO A 30 5.26 -13.62 13.22
N LEU A 31 6.55 -13.72 12.94
CA LEU A 31 7.06 -14.35 11.73
C LEU A 31 6.50 -15.78 11.56
N ALA A 32 6.33 -16.51 12.66
CA ALA A 32 5.75 -17.85 12.67
C ALA A 32 4.32 -17.89 12.11
N GLU A 33 3.52 -16.85 12.35
CA GLU A 33 2.15 -16.76 11.83
C GLU A 33 2.16 -16.54 10.32
N LEU A 34 3.02 -15.63 9.85
CA LEU A 34 3.21 -15.34 8.42
C LEU A 34 3.75 -16.55 7.66
N LEU A 35 4.69 -17.30 8.25
CA LEU A 35 5.21 -18.52 7.63
C LEU A 35 4.15 -19.61 7.55
N ARG A 36 3.32 -19.77 8.58
CA ARG A 36 2.21 -20.73 8.56
C ARG A 36 1.15 -20.37 7.52
N GLU A 37 0.89 -19.08 7.34
CA GLU A 37 0.02 -18.57 6.27
C GLU A 37 0.61 -18.83 4.88
N ALA A 38 1.90 -18.53 4.68
CA ALA A 38 2.60 -18.78 3.41
C ALA A 38 2.64 -20.27 3.04
N LEU A 39 2.70 -21.17 4.03
CA LEU A 39 2.62 -22.61 3.86
C LEU A 39 1.19 -23.13 3.66
N GLY A 40 0.18 -22.25 3.65
CA GLY A 40 -1.23 -22.61 3.49
C GLY A 40 -1.84 -23.33 4.70
N MET A 41 -1.16 -23.33 5.85
CA MET A 41 -1.57 -24.04 7.06
C MET A 41 -2.61 -23.26 7.88
N VAL A 42 -2.71 -21.95 7.65
CA VAL A 42 -3.67 -21.04 8.29
C VAL A 42 -4.10 -19.99 7.28
N THR A 43 -5.40 -19.71 7.18
CA THR A 43 -5.94 -18.55 6.46
C THR A 43 -6.33 -17.49 7.46
N SER A 44 -5.38 -16.61 7.77
CA SER A 44 -5.66 -15.43 8.59
C SER A 44 -6.43 -14.42 7.75
N GLY A 45 -7.73 -14.28 7.99
CA GLY A 45 -8.58 -13.25 7.37
C GLY A 45 -8.26 -11.81 7.81
N HIS A 46 -6.98 -11.49 8.06
CA HIS A 46 -6.54 -10.17 8.47
C HIS A 46 -6.56 -9.24 7.25
N ARG A 47 -7.49 -8.29 7.28
CA ARG A 47 -7.50 -7.16 6.34
C ARG A 47 -6.16 -6.45 6.42
N SER A 48 -5.60 -6.14 5.23
CA SER A 48 -4.35 -5.40 5.02
C SER A 48 -4.10 -4.39 6.14
N SER A 49 -2.96 -4.48 6.81
CA SER A 49 -2.65 -3.63 7.96
C SER A 49 -2.79 -2.17 7.54
N VAL A 50 -3.60 -1.39 8.27
CA VAL A 50 -3.63 0.06 8.11
C VAL A 50 -2.19 0.56 8.27
N PRO A 51 -1.63 1.29 7.29
CA PRO A 51 -0.25 1.74 7.37
C PRO A 51 -0.02 2.56 8.65
N ILE A 52 1.06 2.29 9.36
CA ILE A 52 1.52 3.12 10.50
C ILE A 52 2.18 4.37 9.93
N ALA A 53 1.37 5.27 9.39
CA ALA A 53 1.83 6.56 8.91
C ALA A 53 1.26 7.66 9.79
N PRO A 54 1.92 8.83 9.88
CA PRO A 54 1.31 10.01 10.47
C PRO A 54 -0.09 10.22 9.87
N PRO A 55 -1.11 10.55 10.67
CA PRO A 55 -2.48 10.69 10.19
C PRO A 55 -2.61 11.75 9.09
N GLU A 56 -1.72 12.74 9.07
CA GLU A 56 -1.62 13.75 8.02
C GLU A 56 -1.20 13.15 6.67
N LEU A 57 -0.24 12.22 6.68
CA LEU A 57 0.20 11.50 5.49
C LEU A 57 -0.90 10.58 4.96
N LEU A 58 -1.61 9.86 5.84
CA LEU A 58 -2.75 9.03 5.44
C LEU A 58 -3.86 9.86 4.78
N ARG A 59 -4.17 11.05 5.32
CA ARG A 59 -5.14 11.96 4.72
C ARG A 59 -4.69 12.51 3.38
N ALA A 60 -3.40 12.86 3.26
CA ALA A 60 -2.84 13.35 2.00
C ALA A 60 -2.92 12.28 0.90
N VAL A 61 -2.59 11.03 1.23
CA VAL A 61 -2.72 9.88 0.31
C VAL A 61 -4.17 9.63 -0.08
N ALA A 62 -5.10 9.59 0.88
CA ALA A 62 -6.52 9.40 0.59
C ALA A 62 -7.10 10.51 -0.31
N ARG A 63 -6.60 11.74 -0.18
CA ARG A 63 -7.00 12.85 -1.07
C ARG A 63 -6.50 12.66 -2.49
N ILE A 64 -5.28 12.13 -2.66
CA ILE A 64 -4.71 11.82 -3.97
C ILE A 64 -5.49 10.67 -4.62
N GLU A 65 -5.86 9.64 -3.87
CA GLU A 65 -6.71 8.55 -4.35
C GLU A 65 -8.06 9.08 -4.86
N ALA A 66 -8.71 9.96 -4.12
CA ALA A 66 -9.97 10.59 -4.53
C ALA A 66 -9.83 11.43 -5.82
N ASP A 67 -8.74 12.20 -5.94
CA ASP A 67 -8.46 12.96 -7.16
C ASP A 67 -8.25 12.03 -8.37
N MET A 68 -7.62 10.87 -8.16
CA MET A 68 -7.42 9.85 -9.20
C MET A 68 -8.74 9.18 -9.60
N ASP A 69 -9.59 8.84 -8.64
CA ASP A 69 -10.91 8.28 -8.90
C ASP A 69 -11.77 9.22 -9.74
N GLU A 70 -11.68 10.53 -9.50
CA GLU A 70 -12.34 11.54 -10.31
C GLU A 70 -11.87 11.53 -11.77
N VAL A 71 -10.55 11.40 -12.00
CA VAL A 71 -10.00 11.23 -13.37
C VAL A 71 -10.56 9.98 -14.02
N THR A 72 -10.58 8.84 -13.32
CA THR A 72 -11.13 7.60 -13.89
C THR A 72 -12.65 7.71 -14.17
N ARG A 73 -13.37 8.49 -13.36
CA ARG A 73 -14.80 8.73 -13.54
C ARG A 73 -15.06 9.59 -14.77
N VAL A 74 -14.31 10.67 -14.95
CA VAL A 74 -14.38 11.53 -16.14
C VAL A 74 -14.04 10.74 -17.41
N LEU A 75 -12.97 9.94 -17.37
CA LEU A 75 -12.59 9.07 -18.48
C LEU A 75 -13.65 8.02 -18.82
N ARG A 76 -14.22 7.37 -17.80
CA ARG A 76 -15.31 6.40 -18.00
C ARG A 76 -16.56 7.05 -18.58
N ARG A 77 -16.93 8.25 -18.11
CA ARG A 77 -18.10 8.98 -18.60
C ARG A 77 -17.92 9.40 -20.06
N ALA A 78 -16.76 9.95 -20.42
CA ALA A 78 -16.49 10.35 -21.79
C ALA A 78 -16.46 9.15 -22.77
N LYS A 79 -16.02 7.97 -22.31
CA LYS A 79 -16.07 6.72 -23.09
C LYS A 79 -17.51 6.21 -23.33
N VAL A 80 -18.44 6.48 -22.41
CA VAL A 80 -19.85 6.06 -22.52
C VAL A 80 -20.65 6.98 -23.43
N ASP A 81 -20.35 8.28 -23.44
CA ASP A 81 -21.12 9.30 -24.16
C ASP A 81 -20.64 9.53 -25.62
N ASP A 82 -19.63 8.80 -26.12
CA ASP A 82 -18.88 9.08 -27.38
C ASP A 82 -18.48 10.56 -27.52
N GLY A 83 -18.35 11.21 -26.37
CA GLY A 83 -18.28 12.65 -26.23
C GLY A 83 -16.84 13.13 -26.12
N PHE A 84 -16.61 14.35 -26.57
CA PHE A 84 -15.32 15.02 -26.55
C PHE A 84 -14.67 14.92 -25.16
N LEU A 85 -13.55 14.21 -25.09
CA LEU A 85 -12.67 14.20 -23.93
C LEU A 85 -12.04 15.58 -23.80
N ASP A 86 -12.34 16.29 -22.71
CA ASP A 86 -11.59 17.48 -22.36
C ASP A 86 -10.19 17.07 -21.87
N HIS A 87 -9.32 16.82 -22.85
CA HIS A 87 -7.93 16.45 -22.63
C HIS A 87 -7.19 17.49 -21.78
N LEU A 88 -7.57 18.77 -21.87
CA LEU A 88 -6.97 19.84 -21.08
C LEU A 88 -7.37 19.73 -19.60
N ALA A 89 -8.64 19.42 -19.32
CA ALA A 89 -9.10 19.16 -17.96
C ALA A 89 -8.41 17.94 -17.33
N ILE A 90 -8.24 16.87 -18.10
CA ILE A 90 -7.54 15.65 -17.64
C ILE A 90 -6.06 15.94 -17.37
N VAL A 91 -5.37 16.63 -18.28
CA VAL A 91 -3.96 17.01 -18.10
C VAL A 91 -3.81 17.94 -16.89
N SER A 92 -4.73 18.89 -16.68
CA SER A 92 -4.73 19.77 -15.51
C SER A 92 -4.87 19.01 -14.19
N LEU A 93 -5.76 18.00 -14.15
CA LEU A 93 -5.93 17.11 -13.00
C LEU A 93 -4.66 16.29 -12.74
N LEU A 94 -4.07 15.69 -13.77
CA LEU A 94 -2.84 14.90 -13.65
C LEU A 94 -1.65 15.73 -13.15
N VAL A 95 -1.47 16.94 -13.69
CA VAL A 95 -0.42 17.88 -13.23
C VAL A 95 -0.66 18.29 -11.77
N SER A 96 -1.92 18.49 -11.38
CA SER A 96 -2.26 18.81 -9.99
C SER A 96 -1.95 17.66 -9.03
N ILE A 97 -2.18 16.41 -9.44
CA ILE A 97 -1.83 15.21 -8.68
C ILE A 97 -0.30 15.09 -8.56
N ASP A 98 0.44 15.27 -9.65
CA ASP A 98 1.90 15.21 -9.66
C ASP A 98 2.53 16.25 -8.71
N GLN A 99 2.04 17.49 -8.74
CA GLN A 99 2.49 18.53 -7.81
C GLN A 99 2.19 18.22 -6.34
N LYS A 100 1.03 17.61 -6.05
CA LYS A 100 0.67 17.18 -4.68
C LYS A 100 1.58 16.05 -4.22
N LEU A 101 1.88 15.08 -5.08
CA LEU A 101 2.81 13.99 -4.82
C LEU A 101 4.23 14.52 -4.58
N GLY A 102 4.70 15.46 -5.41
CA GLY A 102 6.02 16.09 -5.25
C GLY A 102 6.16 16.84 -3.91
N LYS A 103 5.12 17.58 -3.50
CA LYS A 103 5.08 18.24 -2.18
C LYS A 103 5.09 17.23 -1.04
N LEU A 104 4.29 16.17 -1.14
CA LEU A 104 4.23 15.12 -0.12
C LEU A 104 5.58 14.39 0.01
N ALA A 105 6.21 14.06 -1.10
CA ALA A 105 7.54 13.46 -1.13
C ALA A 105 8.59 14.41 -0.52
N HIS A 106 8.59 15.69 -0.88
CA HIS A 106 9.53 16.68 -0.34
C HIS A 106 9.39 16.90 1.18
N SER A 107 8.14 16.99 1.67
CA SER A 107 7.85 17.13 3.09
C SER A 107 8.26 15.91 3.93
N HIS A 108 8.27 14.71 3.34
CA HIS A 108 8.60 13.47 4.04
C HIS A 108 10.01 12.92 3.74
N TRP A 109 10.69 13.37 2.69
CA TRP A 109 12.08 13.00 2.37
C TRP A 109 13.12 13.96 2.95
N SER A 110 12.72 15.12 3.47
CA SER A 110 13.63 16.08 4.15
C SER A 110 14.06 15.69 5.57
N TRP A 111 13.62 14.51 6.06
CA TRP A 111 13.95 13.98 7.39
C TRP A 111 14.67 12.61 7.33
N ARG A 112 15.55 12.43 6.35
CA ARG A 112 16.39 11.25 6.25
C ARG A 112 17.87 11.62 6.16
#